data_AF-A0A1W9P1A3-F1
#
_entry.id   AF-A0A1W9P1A3-F1
#
_cell.length_a   1.000
_cell.length_b   1.000
_cell.length_c   1.000
_cell.angle_alpha   90.00
_cell.angle_beta   90.00
_cell.angle_gamma   90.00
#
_symmetry.space_group_name_H-M   'P 1'
#
loop_
_entity.id
_entity.type
_entity.pdbx_description
1 polymer ?
#
loop_
_entity_poly.entity_id
_entity_poly.type
_entity_poly.pdbx_seq_one_letter_code
_entity_poly.pdbx_strand_id
1 'polypeptide(L)'
;MDYQDFQRYIKHLNKKNSVVLIEGKRKVKQEDRIIIPKLGEQLAKDFPDIIFRTGNAKGADELFAQGVSNVAPERLEFILPYKTHKKGNRIEKAKYYSLDEIKISEEIVNQTKQTSGKNRHMIELYLSGIRNNFTMKAPYLLRDTLKVIGMEGVISRADFGIFYDDLENPLKGGTGYTIKICKENKIPIVTQNEWGNWIR
;
A
#
# COMPACT_ATOMS: atom_id res chain seq x y z
N MET A 1 -1.61 3.67 -18.72
CA MET A 1 -0.70 4.77 -18.39
C MET A 1 0.70 4.29 -18.66
N ASP A 2 1.41 4.91 -19.59
CA ASP A 2 2.82 4.58 -19.82
C ASP A 2 3.74 5.29 -18.80
N TYR A 3 5.04 5.06 -18.89
CA TYR A 3 5.99 5.63 -17.93
C TYR A 3 6.09 7.17 -18.05
N GLN A 4 5.96 7.72 -19.26
CA GLN A 4 6.02 9.16 -19.49
C GLN A 4 4.77 9.85 -18.94
N ASP A 5 3.60 9.23 -19.06
CA ASP A 5 2.36 9.67 -18.42
C ASP A 5 2.51 9.71 -16.89
N PHE A 6 3.10 8.66 -16.31
CA PHE A 6 3.36 8.60 -14.87
C PHE A 6 4.33 9.69 -14.42
N GLN A 7 5.44 9.89 -15.13
CA GLN A 7 6.39 10.97 -14.89
C GLN A 7 5.71 12.34 -14.94
N ARG A 8 4.89 12.58 -15.97
CA ARG A 8 4.11 13.82 -16.09
C ARG A 8 3.15 13.97 -14.92
N TYR A 9 2.43 12.92 -14.54
CA TYR A 9 1.49 12.96 -13.43
C TYR A 9 2.18 13.37 -12.12
N ILE A 10 3.27 12.70 -11.74
CA ILE A 10 4.03 13.02 -10.53
C ILE A 10 4.55 14.46 -10.57
N LYS A 11 5.07 14.91 -11.71
CA LYS A 11 5.55 16.29 -11.86
C LYS A 11 4.40 17.32 -11.70
N HIS A 12 3.21 17.02 -12.22
CA HIS A 12 2.05 17.90 -12.14
C HIS A 12 1.46 18.00 -10.72
N LEU A 13 1.64 16.98 -9.87
CA LEU A 13 1.27 17.09 -8.46
C LEU A 13 2.01 18.26 -7.77
N ASN A 14 3.20 18.61 -8.25
CA ASN A 14 4.05 19.69 -7.75
C ASN A 14 4.15 19.70 -6.20
N LYS A 15 4.23 18.50 -5.63
CA LYS A 15 4.15 18.24 -4.19
C LYS A 15 5.39 17.48 -3.76
N LYS A 16 6.15 18.07 -2.82
CA LYS A 16 7.24 17.36 -2.14
C LYS A 16 6.69 16.18 -1.35
N ASN A 17 7.43 15.08 -1.31
CA ASN A 17 7.04 13.87 -0.58
C ASN A 17 5.69 13.32 -1.07
N SER A 18 5.47 13.33 -2.39
CA SER A 18 4.33 12.64 -3.00
C SER A 18 4.36 11.17 -2.61
N VAL A 19 3.21 10.63 -2.21
CA VAL A 19 3.10 9.27 -1.67
C VAL A 19 2.62 8.32 -2.76
N VAL A 20 3.44 7.32 -3.07
CA VAL A 20 3.11 6.26 -4.02
C VAL A 20 2.97 4.94 -3.27
N LEU A 21 1.81 4.30 -3.40
CA LEU A 21 1.60 2.95 -2.89
C LEU A 21 2.34 1.95 -3.79
N ILE A 22 3.08 1.04 -3.18
CA ILE A 22 3.73 -0.09 -3.85
C ILE A 22 3.29 -1.39 -3.17
N GLU A 23 2.35 -2.07 -3.81
CA GLU A 23 1.61 -3.16 -3.18
C GLU A 23 1.36 -4.32 -4.12
N GLY A 24 1.02 -5.47 -3.57
CA GLY A 24 0.45 -6.51 -4.39
C GLY A 24 0.14 -7.82 -3.67
N LYS A 25 -0.01 -8.86 -4.49
CA LYS A 25 -0.34 -10.20 -4.00
C LYS A 25 0.86 -10.85 -3.31
N ARG A 26 0.54 -11.75 -2.39
CA ARG A 26 1.53 -12.61 -1.73
C ARG A 26 2.12 -13.68 -2.67
N LYS A 27 1.32 -14.16 -3.62
CA LYS A 27 1.74 -15.10 -4.65
C LYS A 27 2.18 -14.29 -5.87
N VAL A 28 3.48 -14.34 -6.17
CA VAL A 28 4.12 -13.66 -7.31
C VAL A 28 4.65 -14.72 -8.26
N LYS A 29 4.39 -14.56 -9.56
CA LYS A 29 4.91 -15.44 -10.61
C LYS A 29 6.43 -15.41 -10.63
N GLN A 30 7.06 -16.49 -11.09
CA GLN A 30 8.51 -16.63 -11.03
C GLN A 30 9.20 -15.52 -11.84
N GLU A 31 8.71 -15.24 -13.05
CA GLU A 31 9.27 -14.19 -13.93
C GLU A 31 9.21 -12.80 -13.29
N ASP A 32 8.13 -12.48 -12.58
CA ASP A 32 7.90 -11.16 -12.01
C ASP A 32 8.74 -10.90 -10.75
N ARG A 33 9.28 -11.94 -10.11
CA ARG A 33 10.13 -11.79 -8.92
C ARG A 33 11.40 -11.00 -9.19
N ILE A 34 11.86 -10.97 -10.43
CA ILE A 34 13.03 -10.19 -10.86
C ILE A 34 12.61 -8.78 -11.29
N ILE A 35 11.41 -8.64 -11.86
CA ILE A 35 10.91 -7.38 -12.43
C ILE A 35 10.46 -6.42 -11.33
N ILE A 36 9.72 -6.91 -10.33
CA ILE A 36 9.15 -6.07 -9.27
C ILE A 36 10.23 -5.30 -8.47
N PRO A 37 11.33 -5.93 -8.01
CA PRO A 37 12.40 -5.19 -7.33
C PRO A 37 13.09 -4.17 -8.24
N LYS A 38 13.32 -4.51 -9.52
CA LYS A 38 13.89 -3.57 -10.50
C LYS A 38 12.99 -2.34 -10.67
N LEU A 39 11.67 -2.53 -10.65
CA LEU A 39 10.72 -1.42 -10.69
C LEU A 39 10.86 -0.52 -9.48
N GLY A 40 10.87 -1.10 -8.28
CA GLY A 40 11.07 -0.33 -7.05
C GLY A 40 12.37 0.47 -7.07
N GLU A 41 13.46 -0.15 -7.53
CA GLU A 41 14.77 0.49 -7.65
C GLU A 41 14.78 1.64 -8.66
N GLN A 42 14.22 1.42 -9.86
CA GLN A 42 14.13 2.44 -10.92
C GLN A 42 13.28 3.63 -10.46
N LEU A 43 12.10 3.38 -9.89
CA LEU A 43 11.24 4.43 -9.37
C LEU A 43 11.95 5.24 -8.27
N ALA A 44 12.70 4.58 -7.39
CA ALA A 44 13.45 5.28 -6.37
C ALA A 44 14.54 6.18 -6.98
N LYS A 45 15.25 5.72 -8.02
CA LYS A 45 16.28 6.52 -8.71
C LYS A 45 15.70 7.72 -9.45
N ASP A 46 14.61 7.50 -10.19
CA ASP A 46 14.04 8.50 -11.09
C ASP A 46 13.24 9.58 -10.34
N PHE A 47 12.75 9.28 -9.14
CA PHE A 47 11.92 10.17 -8.35
C PHE A 47 12.44 10.33 -6.91
N PRO A 48 13.40 11.23 -6.67
CA PRO A 48 14.05 11.39 -5.36
C PRO A 48 13.10 11.92 -4.26
N ASP A 49 12.05 12.63 -4.64
CA ASP A 49 11.10 13.25 -3.70
C ASP A 49 9.84 12.40 -3.41
N ILE A 50 9.77 11.15 -3.90
CA ILE A 50 8.64 10.25 -3.63
C ILE A 50 8.88 9.47 -2.33
N ILE A 51 7.81 9.35 -1.55
CA ILE A 51 7.68 8.40 -0.45
C ILE A 51 6.93 7.16 -0.94
N PHE A 52 7.51 5.98 -0.72
CA PHE A 52 6.96 4.70 -1.13
C PHE A 52 6.29 4.02 0.06
N ARG A 53 5.00 3.72 -0.04
CA ARG A 53 4.23 3.16 1.08
C ARG A 53 3.70 1.77 0.77
N THR A 54 3.79 0.87 1.75
CA THR A 54 3.34 -0.52 1.63
C THR A 54 2.81 -1.13 2.93
N GLY A 55 2.30 -2.35 2.87
CA GLY A 55 1.67 -3.08 3.97
C GLY A 55 2.58 -4.06 4.72
N ASN A 56 3.86 -4.13 4.36
CA ASN A 56 4.81 -5.14 4.85
C ASN A 56 4.34 -6.59 4.61
N ALA A 57 3.54 -6.89 3.58
CA ALA A 57 3.16 -8.26 3.28
C ALA A 57 4.34 -9.05 2.65
N LYS A 58 4.25 -10.39 2.60
CA LYS A 58 5.22 -11.19 1.81
C LYS A 58 4.84 -11.06 0.32
N GLY A 59 5.75 -11.38 -0.59
CA GLY A 59 5.46 -11.37 -2.03
C GLY A 59 5.70 -10.00 -2.64
N ALA A 60 4.75 -9.44 -3.37
CA ALA A 60 4.96 -8.21 -4.13
C ALA A 60 5.34 -7.01 -3.25
N ASP A 61 4.66 -6.79 -2.12
CA ASP A 61 5.02 -5.74 -1.15
C ASP A 61 6.51 -5.81 -0.75
N GLU A 62 6.99 -7.01 -0.44
CA GLU A 62 8.36 -7.28 -0.01
C GLU A 62 9.36 -7.02 -1.14
N LEU A 63 9.05 -7.47 -2.35
CA LEU A 63 9.89 -7.29 -3.54
C LEU A 63 10.00 -5.82 -3.95
N PHE A 64 8.89 -5.08 -3.93
CA PHE A 64 8.92 -3.63 -4.20
C PHE A 64 9.74 -2.90 -3.15
N ALA A 65 9.49 -3.18 -1.87
CA ALA A 65 10.21 -2.56 -0.77
C ALA A 65 11.71 -2.86 -0.84
N GLN A 66 12.10 -4.09 -1.20
CA GLN A 66 13.50 -4.45 -1.43
C GLN A 66 14.13 -3.55 -2.50
N GLY A 67 13.48 -3.40 -3.66
CA GLY A 67 13.95 -2.54 -4.75
C GLY A 67 14.19 -1.10 -4.31
N VAL A 68 13.22 -0.50 -3.62
CA VAL A 68 13.36 0.87 -3.10
C VAL A 68 14.48 0.96 -2.05
N SER A 69 14.60 -0.03 -1.17
CA SER A 69 15.58 -0.04 -0.09
C SER A 69 17.03 -0.11 -0.56
N ASN A 70 17.27 -0.60 -1.78
CA ASN A 70 18.59 -0.59 -2.40
C ASN A 70 19.08 0.82 -2.75
N VAL A 71 18.16 1.80 -2.82
CA VAL A 71 18.45 3.17 -3.25
C VAL A 71 18.24 4.17 -2.12
N ALA A 72 17.08 4.08 -1.45
CA ALA A 72 16.66 5.08 -0.48
C ALA A 72 15.68 4.48 0.55
N PRO A 73 16.18 3.66 1.50
CA PRO A 73 15.34 2.99 2.49
C PRO A 73 14.59 3.98 3.40
N GLU A 74 15.11 5.19 3.63
CA GLU A 74 14.45 6.25 4.40
C GLU A 74 13.17 6.80 3.75
N ARG A 75 12.96 6.51 2.46
CA ARG A 75 11.74 6.88 1.73
C ARG A 75 10.67 5.79 1.75
N LEU A 76 10.88 4.70 2.49
CA LEU A 76 9.88 3.67 2.73
C LEU A 76 9.01 3.98 3.95
N GLU A 77 7.70 3.83 3.78
CA GLU A 77 6.70 3.85 4.84
C GLU A 77 5.93 2.53 4.88
N PHE A 78 5.87 1.93 6.06
CA PHE A 78 5.10 0.72 6.30
C PHE A 78 3.93 1.00 7.24
N ILE A 79 2.71 0.68 6.78
CA ILE A 79 1.52 0.74 7.64
C ILE A 79 1.19 -0.68 8.10
N LEU A 80 1.25 -0.89 9.41
CA LEU A 80 1.15 -2.20 10.04
C LEU A 80 -0.18 -2.37 10.79
N PRO A 81 -0.74 -3.59 10.83
CA PRO A 81 -1.91 -3.87 11.65
C PRO A 81 -1.64 -3.82 13.17
N TYR A 82 -0.38 -4.05 13.58
CA TYR A 82 0.08 -4.01 14.98
C TYR A 82 1.60 -3.88 15.03
N LYS A 83 2.16 -3.33 16.12
CA LYS A 83 3.59 -2.99 16.24
C LYS A 83 4.52 -4.17 16.05
N THR A 84 4.14 -5.35 16.54
CA THR A 84 4.96 -6.57 16.44
C THR A 84 4.91 -7.24 15.07
N HIS A 85 4.09 -6.72 14.13
CA HIS A 85 3.90 -7.34 12.81
C HIS A 85 5.22 -7.40 12.04
N LYS A 86 5.71 -8.62 11.84
CA LYS A 86 6.94 -8.92 11.09
C LYS A 86 8.14 -8.08 11.52
N LYS A 87 8.32 -7.91 12.83
CA LYS A 87 9.42 -7.11 13.40
C LYS A 87 10.81 -7.56 12.91
N GLY A 88 11.01 -8.85 12.65
CA GLY A 88 12.29 -9.39 12.14
C GLY A 88 12.63 -9.05 10.68
N ASN A 89 11.67 -8.54 9.91
CA ASN A 89 11.86 -8.20 8.49
C ASN A 89 11.87 -6.68 8.26
N ARG A 90 12.22 -5.91 9.30
CA ARG A 90 12.23 -4.45 9.18
C ARG A 90 13.47 -4.00 8.41
N ILE A 91 13.24 -3.07 7.49
CA ILE A 91 14.27 -2.40 6.71
C ILE A 91 14.77 -1.23 7.57
N GLU A 92 16.08 -1.17 7.77
CA GLU A 92 16.71 -0.08 8.50
C GLU A 92 16.42 1.27 7.83
N LYS A 93 16.28 2.35 8.59
CA LYS A 93 15.92 3.72 8.14
C LYS A 93 14.49 3.90 7.61
N ALA A 94 13.75 2.85 7.29
CA ALA A 94 12.35 2.96 6.91
C ALA A 94 11.45 3.40 8.09
N LYS A 95 10.34 4.05 7.78
CA LYS A 95 9.33 4.49 8.76
C LYS A 95 8.25 3.43 8.92
N TYR A 96 7.79 3.27 10.16
CA TYR A 96 6.75 2.30 10.51
C TYR A 96 5.66 2.98 11.31
N TYR A 97 4.42 2.77 10.89
CA TYR A 97 3.23 3.24 11.58
C TYR A 97 2.34 2.03 11.85
N SER A 98 1.96 1.78 13.11
CA SER A 98 1.06 0.68 13.43
C SER A 98 -0.28 1.18 13.96
N LEU A 99 -1.36 0.48 13.59
CA LEU A 99 -2.71 0.85 14.01
C LEU A 99 -2.90 0.90 15.52
N ASP A 100 -2.20 0.05 16.26
CA ASP A 100 -2.25 0.00 17.73
C ASP A 100 -1.54 1.18 18.40
N GLU A 101 -0.73 1.94 17.66
CA GLU A 101 -0.07 3.17 18.13
C GLU A 101 -0.78 4.45 17.67
N ILE A 102 -1.82 4.32 16.84
CA ILE A 102 -2.55 5.44 16.24
C ILE A 102 -4.01 5.40 16.70
N LYS A 103 -4.49 6.52 17.24
CA LYS A 103 -5.92 6.70 17.47
C LYS A 103 -6.63 6.87 16.12
N ILE A 104 -7.25 5.80 15.63
CA ILE A 104 -7.92 5.80 14.33
C ILE A 104 -9.10 6.77 14.30
N SER A 105 -9.15 7.61 13.28
CA SER A 105 -10.22 8.59 13.09
C SER A 105 -11.54 7.92 12.65
N GLU A 106 -12.64 8.62 12.87
CA GLU A 106 -13.96 8.14 12.45
C GLU A 106 -14.09 8.02 10.93
N GLU A 107 -13.44 8.91 10.17
CA GLU A 107 -13.38 8.86 8.71
C GLU A 107 -12.84 7.50 8.21
N ILE A 108 -11.72 7.05 8.79
CA ILE A 108 -11.11 5.75 8.46
C ILE A 108 -12.09 4.63 8.76
N VAL A 109 -12.68 4.63 9.96
CA VAL A 109 -13.63 3.59 10.37
C VAL A 109 -14.83 3.55 9.42
N ASN A 110 -15.41 4.71 9.10
CA ASN A 110 -16.59 4.83 8.25
C ASN A 110 -16.29 4.35 6.83
N GLN A 111 -15.17 4.76 6.25
CA GLN A 111 -14.77 4.30 4.94
C GLN A 111 -14.45 2.80 4.95
N THR A 112 -13.71 2.30 5.95
CA THR A 112 -13.43 0.86 6.06
C THR A 112 -14.72 0.05 6.06
N LYS A 113 -15.73 0.47 6.84
CA LYS A 113 -17.05 -0.17 6.90
C LYS A 113 -17.79 -0.11 5.56
N GLN A 114 -17.81 1.06 4.92
CA GLN A 114 -18.47 1.26 3.63
C GLN A 114 -17.87 0.36 2.54
N THR A 115 -16.55 0.40 2.38
CA THR A 115 -15.83 -0.39 1.38
C THR A 115 -15.97 -1.89 1.64
N SER A 116 -15.99 -2.30 2.92
CA SER A 116 -16.07 -3.71 3.36
C SER A 116 -17.45 -4.35 3.16
N GLY A 117 -18.50 -3.56 2.95
CA GLY A 117 -19.87 -4.04 2.70
C GLY A 117 -20.35 -5.04 3.77
N LYS A 118 -20.54 -6.30 3.37
CA LYS A 118 -21.02 -7.40 4.25
C LYS A 118 -20.15 -7.63 5.49
N ASN A 119 -18.89 -7.20 5.48
CA ASN A 119 -17.98 -7.36 6.61
C ASN A 119 -18.00 -6.17 7.58
N ARG A 120 -18.94 -5.21 7.46
CA ARG A 120 -19.06 -4.07 8.38
C ARG A 120 -19.15 -4.49 9.85
N HIS A 121 -19.96 -5.51 10.15
CA HIS A 121 -20.16 -5.99 11.52
C HIS A 121 -18.86 -6.49 12.16
N MET A 122 -17.97 -7.11 11.38
CA MET A 122 -16.64 -7.54 11.84
C MET A 122 -15.79 -6.36 12.33
N ILE A 123 -15.86 -5.22 11.65
CA ILE A 123 -15.15 -4.00 12.06
C ILE A 123 -15.71 -3.46 13.37
N GLU A 124 -17.04 -3.49 13.54
CA GLU A 124 -17.71 -3.02 14.75
C GLU A 124 -17.33 -3.86 15.97
N LEU A 125 -17.37 -5.20 15.85
CA LEU A 125 -16.95 -6.09 16.93
C LEU A 125 -15.46 -5.91 17.27
N TYR A 126 -14.61 -5.70 16.27
CA TYR A 126 -13.20 -5.41 16.53
C TYR A 126 -13.03 -4.09 17.30
N LEU A 127 -13.76 -3.04 16.94
CA LEU A 127 -13.68 -1.75 17.64
C LEU A 127 -14.27 -1.80 19.06
N SER A 128 -15.21 -2.70 19.34
CA SER A 128 -15.74 -2.93 20.70
C SER A 128 -14.84 -3.77 21.61
N GLY A 129 -13.66 -4.19 21.11
CA GLY A 129 -12.68 -4.96 21.89
C GLY A 129 -12.77 -6.48 21.70
N ILE A 130 -13.71 -6.99 20.91
CA ILE A 130 -13.80 -8.43 20.64
C ILE A 130 -12.63 -8.87 19.76
N ARG A 131 -11.96 -9.95 20.18
CA ARG A 131 -10.82 -10.56 19.47
C ARG A 131 -11.07 -12.05 19.31
N ASN A 132 -11.42 -12.46 18.10
CA ASN A 132 -11.66 -13.85 17.72
C ASN A 132 -11.37 -14.07 16.22
N ASN A 133 -11.53 -15.31 15.74
CA ASN A 133 -11.29 -15.70 14.34
C ASN A 133 -12.08 -14.86 13.33
N PHE A 134 -13.30 -14.44 13.68
CA PHE A 134 -14.12 -13.58 12.83
C PHE A 134 -13.49 -12.19 12.68
N THR A 135 -13.02 -11.58 13.77
CA THR A 135 -12.42 -10.23 13.78
C THR A 135 -10.97 -10.14 13.27
N MET A 136 -10.29 -11.27 13.02
CA MET A 136 -8.86 -11.27 12.68
C MET A 136 -8.48 -10.42 11.46
N LYS A 137 -9.41 -10.25 10.49
CA LYS A 137 -9.16 -9.46 9.29
C LYS A 137 -9.39 -7.96 9.49
N ALA A 138 -10.12 -7.55 10.52
CA ALA A 138 -10.44 -6.15 10.78
C ALA A 138 -9.21 -5.21 10.82
N PRO A 139 -8.13 -5.51 11.56
CA PRO A 139 -6.96 -4.63 11.59
C PRO A 139 -6.27 -4.52 10.22
N TYR A 140 -6.35 -5.54 9.36
CA TYR A 140 -5.78 -5.43 8.01
C TYR A 140 -6.59 -4.48 7.13
N LEU A 141 -7.93 -4.51 7.22
CA LEU A 141 -8.81 -3.63 6.46
C LEU A 141 -8.72 -2.17 6.92
N LEU A 142 -8.70 -1.94 8.25
CA LEU A 142 -8.46 -0.61 8.82
C LEU A 142 -7.09 -0.06 8.37
N ARG A 143 -6.06 -0.91 8.37
CA ARG A 143 -4.72 -0.54 7.93
C ARG A 143 -4.69 -0.20 6.45
N ASP A 144 -5.33 -1.00 5.62
CA ASP A 144 -5.36 -0.77 4.17
C ASP A 144 -6.10 0.53 3.84
N THR A 145 -7.12 0.88 4.63
CA THR A 145 -7.80 2.19 4.53
C THR A 145 -6.87 3.34 4.91
N LEU A 146 -6.27 3.28 6.10
CA LEU A 146 -5.32 4.30 6.59
C LEU A 146 -4.15 4.55 5.64
N LYS A 147 -3.63 3.48 5.07
CA LYS A 147 -2.53 3.53 4.11
C LYS A 147 -2.86 4.34 2.86
N VAL A 148 -4.12 4.25 2.39
CA VAL A 148 -4.58 4.94 1.18
C VAL A 148 -4.97 6.38 1.50
N ILE A 149 -5.89 6.60 2.45
CA ILE A 149 -6.46 7.94 2.66
C ILE A 149 -5.61 8.82 3.59
N GLY A 150 -4.69 8.21 4.34
CA GLY A 150 -3.91 8.91 5.35
C GLY A 150 -4.74 9.31 6.56
N MET A 151 -4.12 10.07 7.46
CA MET A 151 -4.78 10.73 8.58
C MET A 151 -4.07 12.05 8.82
N GLU A 152 -4.81 13.15 8.75
CA GLU A 152 -4.25 14.50 8.83
C GLU A 152 -3.35 14.68 10.07
N GLY A 153 -2.19 15.32 9.88
CA GLY A 153 -1.18 15.51 10.92
C GLY A 153 -0.38 14.27 11.32
N VAL A 154 -0.71 13.08 10.79
CA VAL A 154 -0.04 11.82 11.15
C VAL A 154 0.53 11.10 9.93
N ILE A 155 -0.28 10.81 8.92
CA ILE A 155 0.11 10.11 7.69
C ILE A 155 -0.51 10.84 6.49
N SER A 156 0.31 11.30 5.55
CA SER A 156 -0.20 11.93 4.32
C SER A 156 -1.02 10.96 3.47
N ARG A 157 -2.06 11.45 2.80
CA ARG A 157 -2.83 10.68 1.81
C ARG A 157 -1.95 10.20 0.65
N ALA A 158 -2.26 9.03 0.09
CA ALA A 158 -1.63 8.52 -1.12
C ALA A 158 -2.04 9.32 -2.36
N ASP A 159 -1.08 9.61 -3.23
CA ASP A 159 -1.27 10.38 -4.45
C ASP A 159 -1.36 9.47 -5.70
N PHE A 160 -0.85 8.25 -5.60
CA PHE A 160 -0.84 7.26 -6.68
C PHE A 160 -0.69 5.83 -6.12
N GLY A 161 -1.09 4.80 -6.87
CA GLY A 161 -0.80 3.40 -6.52
C GLY A 161 -0.27 2.54 -7.66
N ILE A 162 0.77 1.77 -7.37
CA ILE A 162 1.38 0.78 -8.26
C ILE A 162 1.14 -0.60 -7.64
N PHE A 163 0.39 -1.43 -8.36
CA PHE A 163 -0.08 -2.72 -7.85
C PHE A 163 0.41 -3.90 -8.68
N TYR A 164 0.80 -4.98 -8.00
CA TYR A 164 0.91 -6.31 -8.58
C TYR A 164 -0.34 -7.13 -8.21
N ASP A 165 -1.15 -7.50 -9.20
CA ASP A 165 -2.42 -8.21 -9.02
C ASP A 165 -2.41 -9.58 -9.71
N ASP A 166 -3.37 -10.42 -9.37
CA ASP A 166 -3.62 -11.65 -10.12
C ASP A 166 -4.44 -11.31 -11.38
N LEU A 167 -3.84 -11.44 -12.57
CA LEU A 167 -4.51 -11.09 -13.82
C LEU A 167 -5.66 -12.05 -14.18
N GLU A 168 -5.65 -13.28 -13.67
CA GLU A 168 -6.73 -14.24 -13.89
C GLU A 168 -7.89 -13.97 -12.92
N ASN A 169 -7.57 -13.54 -11.70
CA ASN A 169 -8.54 -13.28 -10.64
C ASN A 169 -8.30 -11.92 -9.96
N PRO A 170 -8.46 -10.81 -10.71
CA PRO A 170 -8.09 -9.49 -10.23
C PRO A 170 -9.02 -9.00 -9.13
N LEU A 171 -8.56 -8.00 -8.37
CA LEU A 171 -9.36 -7.29 -7.37
C LEU A 171 -9.91 -8.16 -6.21
N LYS A 172 -9.30 -9.33 -5.97
CA LYS A 172 -9.64 -10.19 -4.82
C LYS A 172 -8.68 -9.99 -3.64
N GLY A 173 -9.17 -10.23 -2.42
CA GLY A 173 -8.36 -10.19 -1.19
C GLY A 173 -7.90 -8.77 -0.80
N GLY A 174 -6.82 -8.68 -0.02
CA GLY A 174 -6.31 -7.41 0.52
C GLY A 174 -5.90 -6.42 -0.57
N THR A 175 -5.15 -6.86 -1.58
CA THR A 175 -4.76 -6.01 -2.72
C THR A 175 -5.97 -5.41 -3.44
N GLY A 176 -6.99 -6.25 -3.71
CA GLY A 176 -8.23 -5.78 -4.32
C GLY A 176 -9.01 -4.80 -3.45
N TYR A 177 -8.98 -5.01 -2.14
CA TYR A 177 -9.55 -4.08 -1.17
C TYR A 177 -8.83 -2.73 -1.21
N THR A 178 -7.49 -2.68 -1.18
CA THR A 178 -6.73 -1.43 -1.32
C THR A 178 -7.06 -0.71 -2.64
N ILE A 179 -7.07 -1.44 -3.77
CA ILE A 179 -7.41 -0.87 -5.09
C ILE A 179 -8.82 -0.27 -5.08
N LYS A 180 -9.78 -0.94 -4.43
CA LYS A 180 -11.15 -0.43 -4.28
C LYS A 180 -11.17 0.91 -3.52
N ILE A 181 -10.42 1.02 -2.42
CA ILE A 181 -10.29 2.28 -1.68
C ILE A 181 -9.65 3.36 -2.54
N CYS A 182 -8.58 3.05 -3.31
CA CYS A 182 -7.98 4.02 -4.23
C CYS A 182 -9.02 4.56 -5.22
N LYS A 183 -9.81 3.67 -5.84
CA LYS A 183 -10.87 4.05 -6.78
C LYS A 183 -11.96 4.91 -6.15
N GLU A 184 -12.46 4.53 -4.98
CA GLU A 184 -13.45 5.32 -4.22
C GLU A 184 -12.92 6.71 -3.85
N ASN A 185 -11.60 6.84 -3.68
CA ASN A 185 -10.90 8.08 -3.37
C ASN A 185 -10.28 8.79 -4.58
N LYS A 186 -10.59 8.35 -5.81
CA LYS A 186 -10.06 8.93 -7.05
C LYS A 186 -8.52 9.00 -7.10
N ILE A 187 -7.85 8.07 -6.41
CA ILE A 187 -6.40 7.92 -6.48
C ILE A 187 -6.09 7.07 -7.71
N PRO A 188 -5.34 7.59 -8.70
CA PRO A 188 -4.99 6.84 -9.89
C PRO A 188 -4.07 5.67 -9.55
N ILE A 189 -4.24 4.58 -10.32
CA ILE A 189 -3.48 3.35 -10.11
C ILE A 189 -3.01 2.77 -11.44
N VAL A 190 -1.92 2.00 -11.40
CA VAL A 190 -1.48 1.11 -12.47
C VAL A 190 -1.25 -0.30 -11.95
N THR A 191 -1.38 -1.29 -12.83
CA THR A 191 -1.10 -2.71 -12.59
C THR A 191 -0.02 -3.21 -13.55
N GLN A 192 0.38 -4.49 -13.44
CA GLN A 192 1.38 -5.07 -14.35
C GLN A 192 1.01 -4.98 -15.84
N ASN A 193 -0.28 -4.80 -16.17
CA ASN A 193 -0.70 -4.56 -17.55
C ASN A 193 -0.14 -3.25 -18.11
N GLU A 194 0.03 -2.24 -17.25
CA GLU A 194 0.55 -0.94 -17.61
C GLU A 194 2.04 -0.83 -17.32
N TRP A 195 2.46 -1.10 -16.07
CA TRP A 195 3.85 -0.90 -15.66
C TRP A 195 4.80 -1.99 -16.14
N GLY A 196 4.30 -3.15 -16.58
CA GLY A 196 5.12 -4.22 -17.14
C GLY A 196 5.95 -3.77 -18.35
N ASN A 197 5.48 -2.74 -19.07
CA ASN A 197 6.18 -2.15 -20.21
C ASN A 197 7.15 -1.01 -19.84
N TRP A 198 7.20 -0.60 -18.57
CA TRP A 198 8.07 0.50 -18.13
C TRP A 198 9.53 0.06 -17.97
N ILE A 199 9.73 -1.24 -17.70
CA ILE A 199 11.06 -1.84 -17.58
C ILE A 199 11.37 -2.53 -18.89
N ARG A 200 12.25 -1.90 -19.66
CA ARG A 200 12.89 -2.49 -20.85
C ARG A 200 14.38 -2.63 -20.61
#